data_AF-A0A3L6R987-F1
#
_entry.id   AF-A0A3L6R987-F1
#
_cell.length_a   1.000
_cell.length_b   1.000
_cell.length_c   1.000
_cell.angle_alpha   90.00
_cell.angle_beta   90.00
_cell.angle_gamma   90.00
#
_symmetry.space_group_name_H-M   'P 1'
#
loop_
_entity.id
_entity.type
_entity.pdbx_description
1 polymer ?
#
loop_
_entity_poly.entity_id
_entity_poly.type
_entity_poly.pdbx_seq_one_letter_code
_entity_poly.pdbx_strand_id
1 'polypeptide(L)'
;MSYQFEIVQPLIFRIYDVDTKYHYTPVKMLNLSQQDFLGEACCNLSEIVTKFNHSLTLKLRSDCGHGLHGTLTVHAEESDSSRMAIEMTPHCLNLENKDVFSKSDNPLLVECFDFDSSGDHELIGAFQTTVTQLENLYTSKSGANFYSHKGQRKMKGQLFVDKLQEKVQHTFLDYISSGFELNFMVAVDFTASNGDPRIPQSLHYIDPSGRPNSYQQVVGVEGIMSAYTSSLYGVSLAGPTMFGPVINKAAEIATQSLQYSNNKYFVLLIITDGVLTDIQETKDCIVRA
;
A
#
# COMPACT_ATOMS: atom_id res chain seq x y z
N MET A 1 -10.25 13.00 -1.68
CA MET A 1 -8.95 12.73 -2.34
C MET A 1 -8.61 11.28 -2.06
N SER A 2 -8.06 10.55 -3.02
CA SER A 2 -7.62 9.16 -2.80
C SER A 2 -6.19 9.15 -2.26
N TYR A 3 -5.94 8.35 -1.21
CA TYR A 3 -4.60 8.07 -0.72
C TYR A 3 -3.92 7.07 -1.66
N GLN A 4 -2.65 7.33 -2.00
CA GLN A 4 -1.82 6.47 -2.85
C GLN A 4 -0.50 6.25 -2.12
N PHE A 5 -0.32 5.06 -1.56
CA PHE A 5 0.85 4.71 -0.74
C PHE A 5 2.16 4.80 -1.54
N GLU A 6 2.09 4.47 -2.82
CA GLU A 6 3.20 4.39 -3.77
C GLU A 6 3.66 5.75 -4.34
N ILE A 7 2.94 6.84 -4.02
CA ILE A 7 3.20 8.18 -4.56
C ILE A 7 3.36 9.19 -3.42
N VAL A 8 4.40 10.03 -3.50
CA VAL A 8 4.49 11.22 -2.64
C VAL A 8 3.43 12.22 -3.09
N GLN A 9 2.42 12.45 -2.26
CA GLN A 9 1.29 13.33 -2.54
C GLN A 9 1.44 14.68 -1.80
N PRO A 10 2.14 15.68 -2.37
CA PRO A 10 2.30 16.99 -1.75
C PRO A 10 1.00 17.81 -1.77
N LEU A 11 0.73 18.50 -0.67
CA LEU A 11 -0.41 19.39 -0.48
C LEU A 11 0.08 20.81 -0.20
N ILE A 12 -0.62 21.79 -0.77
CA ILE A 12 -0.38 23.21 -0.55
C ILE A 12 -1.70 23.84 -0.11
N PHE A 13 -1.69 24.44 1.08
CA PHE A 13 -2.82 25.13 1.68
C PHE A 13 -2.57 26.63 1.63
N ARG A 14 -3.46 27.38 0.99
CA ARG A 14 -3.42 28.85 0.95
C ARG A 14 -4.61 29.42 1.70
N ILE A 15 -4.34 30.31 2.63
CA ILE A 15 -5.35 30.96 3.45
C ILE A 15 -5.56 32.38 2.94
N TYR A 16 -6.81 32.80 2.79
CA TYR A 16 -7.20 34.13 2.36
C TYR A 16 -8.25 34.69 3.33
N ASP A 17 -8.16 35.97 3.64
CA ASP A 17 -9.26 36.73 4.21
C ASP A 17 -10.17 37.18 3.07
N VAL A 18 -11.45 36.83 3.16
CA VAL A 18 -12.43 37.10 2.09
C VAL A 18 -13.18 38.37 2.44
N ASP A 19 -13.05 39.39 1.58
CA ASP A 19 -13.70 40.68 1.81
C ASP A 19 -15.20 40.48 2.02
N THR A 20 -15.72 41.08 3.10
CA THR A 20 -17.12 41.10 3.50
C THR A 20 -18.12 41.36 2.36
N LYS A 21 -17.74 42.14 1.33
CA LYS A 21 -18.58 42.37 0.14
C LYS A 21 -18.90 41.11 -0.66
N TYR A 22 -18.09 40.05 -0.54
CA TYR A 22 -18.28 38.75 -1.17
C TYR A 22 -18.93 37.70 -0.26
N HIS A 23 -19.40 38.04 0.95
CA HIS A 23 -19.89 37.07 1.95
C HIS A 23 -20.96 36.09 1.42
N TYR A 24 -21.82 36.52 0.50
CA TYR A 24 -22.87 35.69 -0.13
C TYR A 24 -22.46 35.11 -1.50
N THR A 25 -21.21 35.32 -1.94
CA THR A 25 -20.70 34.80 -3.22
C THR A 25 -20.25 33.35 -3.02
N PRO A 26 -20.71 32.39 -3.85
CA PRO A 26 -20.24 31.01 -3.76
C PRO A 26 -18.72 30.93 -3.92
N VAL A 27 -18.04 30.12 -3.10
CA VAL A 27 -16.57 30.03 -3.07
C VAL A 27 -15.95 29.79 -4.46
N LYS A 28 -16.62 29.00 -5.32
CA LYS A 28 -16.20 28.73 -6.71
C LYS A 28 -16.22 29.95 -7.65
N MET A 29 -16.82 31.06 -7.23
CA MET A 29 -16.91 32.33 -7.97
C MET A 29 -16.04 33.43 -7.37
N LEU A 30 -15.35 33.19 -6.26
CA LEU A 30 -14.42 34.15 -5.66
C LEU A 30 -13.17 34.27 -6.54
N ASN A 31 -12.83 35.50 -6.93
CA ASN A 31 -11.52 35.77 -7.51
C ASN A 31 -10.49 35.91 -6.38
N LEU A 32 -9.61 34.92 -6.24
CA LEU A 32 -8.55 34.89 -5.22
C LEU A 32 -7.54 36.03 -5.35
N SER A 33 -7.37 36.63 -6.54
CA SER A 33 -6.51 37.81 -6.73
C SER A 33 -7.11 39.12 -6.17
N GLN A 34 -8.32 39.07 -5.62
CA GLN A 34 -9.05 40.19 -5.02
C GLN A 34 -9.28 39.99 -3.51
N GLN A 35 -8.71 38.93 -2.92
CA GLN A 35 -8.80 38.61 -1.50
C GLN A 35 -7.43 38.80 -0.83
N ASP A 36 -7.40 39.10 0.46
CA ASP A 36 -6.15 39.34 1.17
C ASP A 36 -5.48 38.02 1.54
N PHE A 37 -4.26 37.80 1.06
CA PHE A 37 -3.53 36.56 1.30
C PHE A 37 -2.95 36.51 2.71
N LEU A 38 -3.39 35.54 3.51
CA LEU A 38 -2.99 35.34 4.92
C LEU A 38 -1.84 34.35 5.10
N GLY A 39 -1.40 33.65 4.05
CA GLY A 39 -0.22 32.79 4.07
C GLY A 39 -0.43 31.39 3.50
N GLU A 40 0.69 30.70 3.28
CA GLU A 40 0.76 29.35 2.73
C GLU A 40 1.38 28.36 3.73
N ALA A 41 0.90 27.11 3.70
CA ALA A 41 1.55 25.98 4.35
C ALA A 41 1.58 24.77 3.40
N CYS A 42 2.61 23.95 3.50
CA CYS A 42 2.77 22.74 2.70
C CYS A 42 3.19 21.55 3.57
N CYS A 43 2.75 20.36 3.17
CA CYS A 43 3.14 19.06 3.72
C CYS A 43 2.77 17.95 2.72
N ASN A 44 3.24 16.73 2.91
CA ASN A 44 2.74 15.57 2.20
C ASN A 44 1.50 15.00 2.91
N LEU A 45 0.57 14.37 2.17
CA LEU A 45 -0.60 13.72 2.77
C LEU A 45 -0.19 12.64 3.80
N SER A 46 0.91 11.93 3.54
CA SER A 46 1.52 10.97 4.46
C SER A 46 1.85 11.58 5.84
N GLU A 47 2.29 12.83 5.92
CA GLU A 47 2.63 13.48 7.18
C GLU A 47 1.40 13.77 8.07
N ILE A 48 0.20 13.76 7.50
CA ILE A 48 -1.08 13.89 8.20
C ILE A 48 -1.60 12.50 8.58
N VAL A 49 -1.77 11.60 7.60
CA VAL A 49 -2.46 10.32 7.82
C VAL A 49 -1.69 9.35 8.70
N THR A 50 -0.37 9.50 8.83
CA THR A 50 0.48 8.69 9.72
C THR A 50 0.51 9.18 11.18
N LYS A 51 -0.13 10.30 11.52
CA LYS A 51 -0.25 10.75 12.92
C LYS A 51 -1.30 9.94 13.65
N PHE A 52 -1.06 9.65 14.93
CA PHE A 52 -1.98 8.92 15.81
C PHE A 52 -3.39 9.54 15.88
N ASN A 53 -3.50 10.86 15.79
CA ASN A 53 -4.78 11.59 15.76
C ASN A 53 -5.15 12.10 14.35
N HIS A 54 -4.46 11.59 13.31
CA HIS A 54 -4.55 12.02 11.91
C HIS A 54 -4.56 13.55 11.71
N SER A 55 -3.83 14.28 12.57
CA SER A 55 -3.86 15.74 12.64
C SER A 55 -2.45 16.33 12.59
N LEU A 56 -2.29 17.37 11.77
CA LEU A 56 -1.02 18.07 11.59
C LEU A 56 -1.24 19.58 11.68
N THR A 57 -0.57 20.23 12.65
CA THR A 57 -0.55 21.70 12.77
C THR A 57 0.67 22.27 12.05
N LEU A 58 0.42 23.01 10.99
CA LEU A 58 1.41 23.71 10.17
C LEU A 58 1.46 25.20 10.56
N LYS A 59 2.65 25.80 10.47
CA LYS A 59 2.81 27.27 10.60
C LYS A 59 2.65 27.91 9.23
N LEU A 60 1.84 28.96 9.14
CA LEU A 60 1.67 29.73 7.91
C LEU A 60 2.93 30.54 7.61
N ARG A 61 3.32 30.58 6.34
CA ARG A 61 4.45 31.36 5.81
C ARG A 61 3.90 32.48 4.94
N SER A 62 4.54 33.65 4.98
CA SER A 62 4.29 34.75 4.04
C SER A 62 5.41 34.85 3.02
N ASP A 63 5.09 35.31 1.82
CA ASP A 63 6.06 35.67 0.78
C ASP A 63 7.01 36.78 1.23
N CYS A 64 6.61 37.62 2.21
CA CYS A 64 7.39 38.78 2.64
C CYS A 64 8.39 38.52 3.79
N GLY A 65 8.61 37.26 4.20
CA GLY A 65 9.61 36.90 5.21
C GLY A 65 9.32 37.33 6.65
N HIS A 66 8.32 38.18 6.88
CA HIS A 66 7.81 38.47 8.20
C HIS A 66 6.96 37.29 8.71
N GLY A 67 7.27 36.81 9.91
CA GLY A 67 6.58 35.68 10.53
C GLY A 67 5.13 36.03 10.88
N LEU A 68 4.18 35.42 10.15
CA LEU A 68 2.79 35.37 10.58
C LEU A 68 2.69 34.47 11.83
N HIS A 69 1.91 34.91 12.82
CA HIS A 69 1.62 34.12 14.02
C HIS A 69 0.47 33.11 13.82
N GLY A 70 0.02 32.90 12.57
CA GLY A 70 -1.06 31.99 12.23
C GLY A 70 -0.60 30.53 12.09
N THR A 71 -1.44 29.61 12.53
CA THR A 71 -1.29 28.17 12.30
C THR A 71 -2.53 27.61 11.59
N LEU A 72 -2.31 26.57 10.79
CA LEU A 72 -3.35 25.77 10.15
C LEU A 72 -3.27 24.36 10.74
N THR A 73 -4.35 23.86 11.32
CA THR A 73 -4.45 22.44 11.69
C THR A 73 -5.29 21.71 10.65
N VAL A 74 -4.69 20.69 10.04
CA VAL A 74 -5.36 19.83 9.06
C VAL A 74 -5.66 18.49 9.72
N HIS A 75 -6.90 18.02 9.61
CA HIS A 75 -7.32 16.68 10.02
C HIS A 75 -7.64 15.85 8.78
N ALA A 76 -7.27 14.57 8.80
CA ALA A 76 -7.64 13.59 7.79
C ALA A 76 -8.48 12.47 8.41
N GLU A 77 -9.52 12.04 7.70
CA GLU A 77 -10.38 10.94 8.10
C GLU A 77 -10.51 9.98 6.91
N GLU A 78 -10.42 8.68 7.17
CA GLU A 78 -10.79 7.66 6.18
C GLU A 78 -12.33 7.56 6.12
N SER A 79 -12.90 7.44 4.91
CA SER A 79 -14.35 7.28 4.77
C SER A 79 -14.79 5.92 5.27
N ASP A 80 -15.85 5.86 6.09
CA ASP A 80 -16.43 4.59 6.57
C ASP A 80 -16.69 3.59 5.41
N SER A 81 -17.10 4.10 4.25
CA SER A 81 -17.35 3.31 3.05
C SER A 81 -16.13 2.56 2.49
N SER A 82 -14.89 3.03 2.69
CA SER A 82 -13.68 2.31 2.23
C SER A 82 -13.23 1.23 3.21
N ARG A 83 -13.77 1.22 4.43
CA ARG A 83 -13.43 0.26 5.50
C ARG A 83 -14.33 -0.97 5.51
N MET A 84 -15.36 -0.98 4.66
CA MET A 84 -16.43 -1.98 4.67
C MET A 84 -16.15 -3.08 3.64
N ALA A 85 -15.97 -4.30 4.13
CA ALA A 85 -15.94 -5.50 3.31
C ALA A 85 -17.21 -6.34 3.53
N ILE A 86 -17.72 -6.94 2.47
CA ILE A 86 -18.89 -7.82 2.52
C ILE A 86 -18.41 -9.26 2.38
N GLU A 87 -18.54 -10.02 3.45
CA GLU A 87 -18.37 -11.47 3.42
C GLU A 87 -19.69 -12.11 2.98
N MET A 88 -19.66 -12.86 1.89
CA MET A 88 -20.83 -13.57 1.36
C MET A 88 -20.54 -15.05 1.13
N THR A 89 -21.56 -15.88 1.36
CA THR A 89 -21.55 -17.31 1.03
C THR A 89 -22.62 -17.56 -0.03
N PRO A 90 -22.25 -17.62 -1.32
CA PRO A 90 -23.18 -17.98 -2.39
C PRO A 90 -23.45 -19.49 -2.41
N HIS A 91 -24.64 -19.87 -2.83
CA HIS A 91 -24.93 -21.24 -3.27
C HIS A 91 -25.67 -21.25 -4.60
N CYS A 92 -25.48 -22.32 -5.36
CA CYS A 92 -26.15 -22.55 -6.65
C CYS A 92 -26.98 -23.82 -6.61
N LEU A 93 -28.17 -23.79 -7.23
CA LEU A 93 -29.03 -24.97 -7.42
C LEU A 93 -29.34 -25.17 -8.90
N ASN A 94 -29.51 -26.43 -9.32
CA ASN A 94 -30.02 -26.84 -10.65
C ASN A 94 -29.25 -26.28 -11.86
N LEU A 95 -27.91 -26.38 -11.81
CA LEU A 95 -27.01 -25.97 -12.88
C LEU A 95 -27.07 -26.94 -14.10
N GLU A 96 -26.91 -26.41 -15.32
CA GLU A 96 -26.90 -27.15 -16.60
C GLU A 96 -25.58 -26.84 -17.36
N ASN A 97 -24.84 -27.83 -17.85
CA ASN A 97 -23.53 -27.61 -18.50
C ASN A 97 -23.63 -27.23 -20.00
N LYS A 98 -23.01 -26.10 -20.46
CA LYS A 98 -22.96 -25.56 -21.87
C LYS A 98 -21.88 -24.50 -22.21
N ASP A 99 -21.45 -24.46 -23.48
CA ASP A 99 -20.42 -23.60 -24.14
C ASP A 99 -20.66 -22.06 -24.39
N VAL A 100 -19.62 -21.23 -24.13
CA VAL A 100 -18.91 -20.20 -25.00
C VAL A 100 -19.34 -18.67 -25.20
N PHE A 101 -18.39 -17.76 -24.83
CA PHE A 101 -17.91 -16.37 -25.26
C PHE A 101 -18.63 -14.97 -25.17
N SER A 102 -18.12 -14.09 -24.24
CA SER A 102 -17.99 -12.58 -24.18
C SER A 102 -19.23 -11.61 -24.25
N LYS A 103 -19.32 -10.38 -23.67
CA LYS A 103 -18.40 -9.46 -22.94
C LYS A 103 -19.18 -8.27 -22.28
N SER A 104 -18.61 -7.59 -21.26
CA SER A 104 -18.88 -6.17 -20.86
C SER A 104 -20.19 -5.83 -20.11
N ASP A 105 -20.40 -4.74 -19.32
CA ASP A 105 -19.66 -3.96 -18.28
C ASP A 105 -20.68 -2.97 -17.61
N ASN A 106 -20.61 -2.45 -16.37
CA ASN A 106 -19.88 -2.87 -15.15
C ASN A 106 -20.77 -2.85 -13.86
N PRO A 107 -21.93 -3.53 -13.82
CA PRO A 107 -22.41 -4.20 -12.60
C PRO A 107 -21.51 -5.43 -12.29
N LEU A 108 -21.62 -6.02 -11.10
CA LEU A 108 -20.97 -7.29 -10.79
C LEU A 108 -21.46 -8.36 -11.76
N LEU A 109 -20.55 -8.91 -12.57
CA LEU A 109 -20.83 -10.09 -13.39
C LEU A 109 -20.60 -11.34 -12.52
N VAL A 110 -21.64 -12.12 -12.30
CA VAL A 110 -21.55 -13.44 -11.66
C VAL A 110 -21.59 -14.50 -12.76
N GLU A 111 -20.49 -15.22 -12.93
CA GLU A 111 -20.36 -16.33 -13.86
C GLU A 111 -20.26 -17.65 -13.10
N CYS A 112 -20.89 -18.70 -13.62
CA CYS A 112 -20.78 -20.05 -13.12
C CYS A 112 -20.26 -20.93 -14.25
N PHE A 113 -19.21 -21.72 -13.96
CA PHE A 113 -18.53 -22.60 -14.90
C PHE A 113 -18.59 -24.05 -14.41
N ASP A 114 -18.65 -24.99 -15.34
CA ASP A 114 -18.28 -26.39 -15.09
C ASP A 114 -16.75 -26.52 -15.19
N PHE A 115 -16.16 -27.30 -14.29
CA PHE A 115 -14.72 -27.38 -14.14
C PHE A 115 -14.13 -28.52 -14.97
N ASP A 116 -13.41 -28.19 -16.04
CA ASP A 116 -12.47 -29.13 -16.67
C ASP A 116 -11.04 -28.95 -16.14
N SER A 117 -10.46 -30.07 -15.70
CA SER A 117 -9.03 -30.28 -15.45
C SER A 117 -8.07 -29.83 -16.56
N SER A 118 -8.53 -29.74 -17.82
CA SER A 118 -7.73 -29.24 -18.95
C SER A 118 -7.45 -27.73 -18.88
N GLY A 119 -8.26 -26.98 -18.11
CA GLY A 119 -8.30 -25.52 -18.10
C GLY A 119 -9.35 -24.92 -19.04
N ASP A 120 -9.98 -25.71 -19.92
CA ASP A 120 -11.06 -25.27 -20.82
C ASP A 120 -12.42 -25.34 -20.10
N HIS A 121 -12.67 -24.40 -19.18
CA HIS A 121 -13.86 -24.39 -18.33
C HIS A 121 -15.13 -23.94 -19.09
N GLU A 122 -16.21 -24.70 -18.97
CA GLU A 122 -17.44 -24.52 -19.76
C GLU A 122 -18.47 -23.63 -19.02
N LEU A 123 -19.00 -22.57 -19.66
CA LEU A 123 -19.84 -21.57 -18.98
C LEU A 123 -21.33 -21.96 -18.85
N ILE A 124 -21.65 -22.62 -17.73
CA ILE A 124 -23.03 -22.91 -17.28
C ILE A 124 -23.98 -21.70 -17.40
N GLY A 125 -23.52 -20.51 -17.01
CA GLY A 125 -24.29 -19.28 -17.23
C GLY A 125 -23.77 -18.08 -16.45
N ALA A 126 -24.30 -16.91 -16.80
CA ALA A 126 -23.91 -15.64 -16.21
C ALA A 126 -25.12 -14.74 -15.94
N PHE A 127 -24.97 -13.79 -15.01
CA PHE A 127 -25.88 -12.65 -14.88
C PHE A 127 -25.17 -11.44 -14.27
N GLN A 128 -25.75 -10.27 -14.48
CA GLN A 128 -25.27 -9.00 -13.93
C GLN A 128 -26.10 -8.59 -12.71
N THR A 129 -25.43 -8.13 -11.65
CA THR A 129 -26.05 -7.74 -10.37
C THR A 129 -25.29 -6.60 -9.69
N THR A 130 -25.85 -5.98 -8.66
CA THR A 130 -25.12 -5.12 -7.72
C THR A 130 -25.06 -5.75 -6.34
N VAL A 131 -24.19 -5.22 -5.47
CA VAL A 131 -24.16 -5.53 -4.04
C VAL A 131 -25.55 -5.36 -3.41
N THR A 132 -26.19 -4.22 -3.64
CA THR A 132 -27.57 -3.94 -3.16
C THR A 132 -28.61 -4.93 -3.70
N GLN A 133 -28.43 -5.46 -4.92
CA GLN A 133 -29.30 -6.51 -5.42
C GLN A 133 -29.04 -7.86 -4.72
N LEU A 134 -27.79 -8.21 -4.41
CA LEU A 134 -27.44 -9.40 -3.61
C LEU A 134 -27.99 -9.31 -2.17
N GLU A 135 -27.92 -8.13 -1.54
CA GLU A 135 -28.56 -7.85 -0.24
C GLU A 135 -30.08 -8.03 -0.29
N ASN A 136 -30.73 -7.55 -1.34
CA ASN A 136 -32.16 -7.74 -1.54
C ASN A 136 -32.53 -9.22 -1.73
N LEU A 137 -31.73 -10.00 -2.48
CA LEU A 137 -31.90 -11.45 -2.61
C LEU A 137 -31.74 -12.18 -1.27
N TYR A 138 -30.69 -11.84 -0.51
CA TYR A 138 -30.43 -12.39 0.83
C TYR A 138 -31.58 -12.08 1.81
N THR A 139 -32.09 -10.85 1.80
CA THR A 139 -33.15 -10.36 2.69
C THR A 139 -34.52 -10.97 2.34
N SER A 140 -34.83 -11.05 1.04
CA SER A 140 -36.08 -11.66 0.54
C SER A 140 -36.05 -13.19 0.47
N LYS A 141 -34.90 -13.81 0.74
CA LYS A 141 -34.63 -15.26 0.57
C LYS A 141 -35.03 -15.76 -0.83
N SER A 142 -34.73 -14.95 -1.85
CA SER A 142 -35.00 -15.26 -3.25
C SER A 142 -33.72 -15.48 -4.04
N GLY A 143 -33.81 -16.23 -5.15
CA GLY A 143 -32.66 -16.58 -5.98
C GLY A 143 -32.61 -15.80 -7.29
N ALA A 144 -31.46 -15.23 -7.62
CA ALA A 144 -31.18 -14.74 -8.96
C ALA A 144 -31.14 -15.92 -9.94
N ASN A 145 -31.59 -15.72 -11.17
CA ASN A 145 -31.56 -16.77 -12.19
C ASN A 145 -30.38 -16.50 -13.12
N PHE A 146 -29.60 -17.54 -13.43
CA PHE A 146 -28.57 -17.43 -14.45
C PHE A 146 -29.22 -17.26 -15.84
N TYR A 147 -28.50 -16.60 -16.73
CA TYR A 147 -28.85 -16.53 -18.15
C TYR A 147 -27.77 -17.23 -18.97
N SER A 148 -28.18 -17.78 -20.12
CA SER A 148 -27.24 -18.20 -21.17
C SER A 148 -26.29 -17.07 -21.53
N HIS A 149 -25.08 -17.38 -21.99
CA HIS A 149 -24.06 -16.40 -22.35
C HIS A 149 -24.58 -15.13 -23.07
N LYS A 150 -25.49 -15.29 -24.06
CA LYS A 150 -26.07 -14.17 -24.84
C LYS A 150 -27.11 -13.31 -24.10
N GLY A 151 -27.38 -13.54 -22.82
CA GLY A 151 -28.47 -12.92 -22.04
C GLY A 151 -29.90 -13.32 -22.45
N GLN A 152 -30.07 -14.00 -23.60
CA GLN A 152 -31.37 -14.24 -24.24
C GLN A 152 -32.23 -15.31 -23.56
N ARG A 153 -31.62 -16.34 -22.94
CA ARG A 153 -32.35 -17.47 -22.35
C ARG A 153 -32.12 -17.54 -20.85
N LYS A 154 -33.19 -17.43 -20.08
CA LYS A 154 -33.22 -17.73 -18.65
C LYS A 154 -32.91 -19.22 -18.42
N MET A 155 -31.92 -19.53 -17.59
CA MET A 155 -31.56 -20.88 -17.19
C MET A 155 -32.41 -21.34 -15.99
N LYS A 156 -32.46 -22.65 -15.73
CA LYS A 156 -33.07 -23.18 -14.50
C LYS A 156 -32.19 -22.97 -13.27
N GLY A 157 -30.89 -22.84 -13.49
CA GLY A 157 -29.92 -22.59 -12.43
C GLY A 157 -30.20 -21.27 -11.73
N GLN A 158 -30.15 -21.29 -10.40
CA GLN A 158 -30.31 -20.09 -9.58
C GLN A 158 -29.16 -19.93 -8.59
N LEU A 159 -28.69 -18.69 -8.44
CA LEU A 159 -27.81 -18.25 -7.35
C LEU A 159 -28.67 -17.76 -6.19
N PHE A 160 -28.34 -18.21 -4.99
CA PHE A 160 -28.82 -17.67 -3.73
C PHE A 160 -27.64 -17.20 -2.87
N VAL A 161 -27.95 -16.38 -1.87
CA VAL A 161 -26.99 -15.92 -0.87
C VAL A 161 -27.44 -16.48 0.48
N ASP A 162 -26.68 -17.39 1.07
CA ASP A 162 -27.01 -18.00 2.38
C ASP A 162 -26.59 -17.12 3.54
N LYS A 163 -25.44 -16.47 3.39
CA LYS A 163 -24.83 -15.59 4.37
C LYS A 163 -24.40 -14.31 3.66
N LEU A 164 -24.74 -13.19 4.25
CA LEU A 164 -24.21 -11.87 3.91
C LEU A 164 -23.90 -11.17 5.23
N GLN A 165 -22.66 -10.73 5.39
CA GLN A 165 -22.20 -10.05 6.59
C GLN A 165 -21.26 -8.90 6.22
N GLU A 166 -21.67 -7.69 6.52
CA GLU A 166 -20.78 -6.53 6.55
C GLU A 166 -19.78 -6.68 7.70
N LYS A 167 -18.49 -6.43 7.39
CA LYS A 167 -17.40 -6.42 8.36
C LYS A 167 -16.55 -5.19 8.14
N VAL A 168 -16.34 -4.43 9.21
CA VAL A 168 -15.29 -3.41 9.25
C VAL A 168 -13.96 -4.15 9.23
N GLN A 169 -13.11 -3.87 8.26
CA GLN A 169 -11.74 -4.37 8.21
C GLN A 169 -10.77 -3.33 8.76
N HIS A 170 -9.72 -3.79 9.42
CA HIS A 170 -8.59 -2.94 9.77
C HIS A 170 -7.83 -2.59 8.48
N THR A 171 -7.77 -1.31 8.14
CA THR A 171 -7.13 -0.84 6.91
C THR A 171 -5.64 -0.65 7.13
N PHE A 172 -4.86 -0.50 6.06
CA PHE A 172 -3.43 -0.18 6.17
C PHE A 172 -3.18 1.08 7.04
N LEU A 173 -4.06 2.09 6.94
CA LEU A 173 -3.94 3.32 7.71
C LEU A 173 -4.17 3.10 9.21
N ASP A 174 -5.07 2.19 9.61
CA ASP A 174 -5.28 1.84 11.02
C ASP A 174 -3.99 1.34 11.69
N TYR A 175 -3.19 0.53 11.00
CA TYR A 175 -1.91 0.04 11.53
C TYR A 175 -0.91 1.19 11.67
N ILE A 176 -0.74 2.01 10.63
CA ILE A 176 0.26 3.08 10.64
C ILE A 176 -0.06 4.15 11.69
N SER A 177 -1.32 4.59 11.83
CA SER A 177 -1.68 5.57 12.86
C SER A 177 -1.64 4.97 14.28
N SER A 178 -1.85 3.66 14.42
CA SER A 178 -1.62 2.93 15.69
C SER A 178 -0.13 2.77 16.05
N GLY A 179 0.80 3.36 15.28
CA GLY A 179 2.22 3.37 15.56
C GLY A 179 3.01 2.21 14.95
N PHE A 180 2.50 1.58 13.88
CA PHE A 180 3.34 0.71 13.05
C PHE A 180 4.24 1.54 12.12
N GLU A 181 5.51 1.16 12.05
CA GLU A 181 6.52 1.81 11.23
C GLU A 181 6.95 0.93 10.06
N LEU A 182 6.93 1.47 8.84
CA LEU A 182 7.63 0.86 7.71
C LEU A 182 9.12 1.24 7.76
N ASN A 183 9.98 0.25 8.00
CA ASN A 183 11.42 0.41 8.13
C ASN A 183 12.10 -0.03 6.83
N PHE A 184 12.73 0.92 6.14
CA PHE A 184 13.36 0.67 4.85
C PHE A 184 14.79 0.13 5.00
N MET A 185 15.10 -0.93 4.27
CA MET A 185 16.43 -1.53 4.16
C MET A 185 16.87 -1.47 2.69
N VAL A 186 18.16 -1.20 2.46
CA VAL A 186 18.75 -1.23 1.12
C VAL A 186 19.95 -2.16 1.14
N ALA A 187 20.00 -3.05 0.17
CA ALA A 187 21.18 -3.80 -0.21
C ALA A 187 21.57 -3.42 -1.64
N VAL A 188 22.81 -2.98 -1.82
CA VAL A 188 23.37 -2.68 -3.14
C VAL A 188 24.41 -3.75 -3.44
N ASP A 189 24.33 -4.33 -4.63
CA ASP A 189 25.29 -5.33 -5.10
C ASP A 189 26.66 -4.69 -5.36
N PHE A 190 27.46 -4.63 -4.29
CA PHE A 190 28.89 -4.48 -4.38
C PHE A 190 29.52 -5.86 -4.48
N THR A 191 29.68 -6.30 -5.71
CA THR A 191 30.65 -7.32 -6.07
C THR A 191 32.04 -6.96 -5.45
N ALA A 192 32.89 -7.95 -5.15
CA ALA A 192 34.00 -8.03 -4.18
C ALA A 192 35.36 -7.30 -4.49
N SER A 193 36.26 -7.03 -3.52
CA SER A 193 36.54 -7.75 -2.28
C SER A 193 37.09 -6.84 -1.18
N ASN A 194 36.64 -7.04 0.07
CA ASN A 194 36.76 -6.05 1.16
C ASN A 194 37.44 -6.57 2.44
N GLY A 195 38.18 -7.67 2.36
CA GLY A 195 38.86 -8.24 3.54
C GLY A 195 37.91 -8.79 4.61
N ASP A 196 38.41 -8.95 5.82
CA ASP A 196 37.79 -9.79 6.85
C ASP A 196 36.91 -9.01 7.85
N PRO A 197 35.58 -9.22 7.90
CA PRO A 197 34.68 -8.55 8.84
C PRO A 197 34.86 -9.00 10.30
N ARG A 198 35.70 -10.01 10.58
CA ARG A 198 36.03 -10.47 11.95
C ARG A 198 37.04 -9.57 12.67
N ILE A 199 37.63 -8.58 11.99
CA ILE A 199 38.64 -7.68 12.56
C ILE A 199 37.94 -6.50 13.26
N PRO A 200 38.17 -6.25 14.58
CA PRO A 200 37.50 -5.16 15.32
C PRO A 200 37.76 -3.74 14.81
N GLN A 201 38.87 -3.53 14.08
CA GLN A 201 39.19 -2.25 13.43
C GLN A 201 38.57 -2.12 12.03
N SER A 202 37.86 -3.13 11.53
CA SER A 202 37.18 -3.07 10.23
C SER A 202 35.97 -2.14 10.29
N LEU A 203 35.79 -1.32 9.24
CA LEU A 203 34.57 -0.54 9.04
C LEU A 203 33.32 -1.43 8.84
N HIS A 204 33.53 -2.71 8.50
CA HIS A 204 32.51 -3.74 8.41
C HIS A 204 32.51 -4.70 9.62
N TYR A 205 33.11 -4.33 10.75
CA TYR A 205 33.09 -5.17 11.95
C TYR A 205 31.65 -5.46 12.37
N ILE A 206 31.34 -6.75 12.48
CA ILE A 206 30.04 -7.23 12.99
C ILE A 206 30.22 -7.43 14.50
N ASP A 207 29.62 -6.55 15.30
CA ASP A 207 29.66 -6.64 16.75
C ASP A 207 28.95 -7.92 17.23
N PRO A 208 29.62 -8.82 17.98
CA PRO A 208 29.00 -10.04 18.53
C PRO A 208 27.80 -9.79 19.46
N SER A 209 27.62 -8.55 19.95
CA SER A 209 26.42 -8.13 20.69
C SER A 209 25.24 -7.72 19.80
N GLY A 210 25.38 -7.80 18.47
CA GLY A 210 24.33 -7.50 17.50
C GLY A 210 24.14 -6.01 17.17
N ARG A 211 24.96 -5.12 17.71
CA ARG A 211 24.87 -3.67 17.42
C ARG A 211 25.28 -3.35 15.98
N PRO A 212 24.48 -2.60 15.21
CA PRO A 212 24.84 -2.18 13.86
C PRO A 212 25.92 -1.09 13.90
N ASN A 213 26.87 -1.16 12.97
CA ASN A 213 27.81 -0.08 12.68
C ASN A 213 27.20 0.97 11.71
N SER A 214 27.92 2.07 11.46
CA SER A 214 27.46 3.19 10.62
C SER A 214 27.22 2.86 9.14
N TYR A 215 27.61 1.68 8.65
CA TYR A 215 27.25 1.16 7.33
C TYR A 215 26.03 0.23 7.37
N GLN A 216 25.68 -0.30 8.54
CA GLN A 216 24.52 -1.17 8.76
C GLN A 216 23.25 -0.40 9.17
N GLN A 217 23.40 0.79 9.78
CA GLN A 217 22.29 1.68 10.09
C GLN A 217 22.68 3.14 9.83
N VAL A 218 21.84 3.84 9.05
CA VAL A 218 22.04 5.22 8.61
C VAL A 218 20.79 6.06 8.84
N VAL A 219 20.93 7.39 8.89
CA VAL A 219 19.82 8.32 9.09
C VAL A 219 19.35 8.87 7.74
N GLY A 220 18.12 8.49 7.36
CA GLY A 220 17.45 9.00 6.15
C GLY A 220 18.11 8.60 4.83
N VAL A 221 17.52 9.05 3.72
CA VAL A 221 18.01 8.77 2.35
C VAL A 221 19.40 9.36 2.12
N GLU A 222 19.70 10.54 2.67
CA GLU A 222 21.04 11.16 2.61
C GLU A 222 22.11 10.27 3.25
N GLY A 223 21.78 9.61 4.38
CA GLY A 223 22.66 8.64 5.02
C GLY A 223 22.93 7.42 4.13
N ILE A 224 21.92 6.91 3.42
CA ILE A 224 22.07 5.81 2.45
C ILE A 224 23.00 6.25 1.30
N MET A 225 22.76 7.43 0.72
CA MET A 225 23.58 7.96 -0.37
C MET A 225 25.04 8.22 0.05
N SER A 226 25.25 8.69 1.28
CA SER A 226 26.57 8.92 1.86
C SER A 226 27.32 7.60 2.10
N ALA A 227 26.65 6.59 2.65
CA ALA A 227 27.23 5.25 2.86
C ALA A 227 27.58 4.58 1.52
N TYR A 228 26.69 4.64 0.53
CA TYR A 228 26.93 4.14 -0.83
C TYR A 228 28.11 4.84 -1.53
N THR A 229 28.19 6.17 -1.40
CA THR A 229 29.31 6.95 -1.98
C THR A 229 30.62 6.60 -1.29
N SER A 230 30.59 6.38 0.03
CA SER A 230 31.77 6.01 0.82
C SER A 230 32.24 4.59 0.50
N SER A 231 31.33 3.63 0.31
CA SER A 231 31.69 2.27 -0.07
C SER A 231 32.30 2.21 -1.47
N LEU A 232 31.80 2.97 -2.46
CA LEU A 232 32.40 3.03 -3.81
C LEU A 232 33.91 3.31 -3.85
N TYR A 233 34.46 4.05 -2.88
CA TYR A 233 35.90 4.32 -2.77
C TYR A 233 36.64 3.38 -1.78
N GLY A 234 35.89 2.69 -0.92
CA GLY A 234 36.43 1.75 0.09
C GLY A 234 36.41 0.29 -0.34
N VAL A 235 35.81 -0.04 -1.49
CA VAL A 235 35.60 -1.43 -1.96
C VAL A 235 36.14 -1.64 -3.39
N SER A 236 36.52 -2.88 -3.70
CA SER A 236 36.77 -3.34 -5.09
C SER A 236 35.53 -4.06 -5.65
N LEU A 237 35.48 -4.37 -6.97
CA LEU A 237 34.37 -5.07 -7.66
C LEU A 237 34.74 -6.47 -8.23
N ALA A 238 33.99 -7.55 -7.90
CA ALA A 238 34.13 -8.96 -8.36
C ALA A 238 32.98 -9.94 -7.96
N GLY A 239 32.67 -10.97 -8.78
CA GLY A 239 31.52 -11.88 -8.52
C GLY A 239 31.71 -12.97 -7.44
N PRO A 240 30.69 -13.82 -7.20
CA PRO A 240 29.36 -13.84 -7.82
C PRO A 240 28.29 -13.01 -7.08
N THR A 241 27.20 -12.67 -7.78
CA THR A 241 25.99 -12.07 -7.19
C THR A 241 25.20 -13.12 -6.40
N MET A 242 24.98 -12.86 -5.11
CA MET A 242 24.38 -13.76 -4.11
C MET A 242 23.36 -13.00 -3.25
N PHE A 243 22.11 -13.46 -3.16
CA PHE A 243 21.06 -12.78 -2.37
C PHE A 243 20.73 -13.48 -1.05
N GLY A 244 20.98 -14.79 -0.92
CA GLY A 244 20.69 -15.58 0.27
C GLY A 244 21.23 -14.95 1.56
N PRO A 245 22.51 -14.52 1.62
CA PRO A 245 23.07 -13.86 2.80
C PRO A 245 22.38 -12.55 3.18
N VAL A 246 21.97 -11.74 2.19
CA VAL A 246 21.30 -10.45 2.41
C VAL A 246 19.88 -10.65 2.92
N ILE A 247 19.12 -11.58 2.32
CA ILE A 247 17.75 -11.90 2.72
C ILE A 247 17.75 -12.52 4.12
N ASN A 248 18.66 -13.44 4.41
CA ASN A 248 18.89 -13.95 5.76
C ASN A 248 19.14 -12.81 6.75
N LYS A 249 19.98 -11.82 6.40
CA LYS A 249 20.29 -10.73 7.32
C LYS A 249 19.10 -9.79 7.57
N ALA A 250 18.29 -9.52 6.57
CA ALA A 250 17.05 -8.76 6.75
C ALA A 250 16.06 -9.53 7.64
N ALA A 251 15.89 -10.84 7.42
CA ALA A 251 15.03 -11.71 8.24
C ALA A 251 15.52 -11.81 9.70
N GLU A 252 16.84 -11.86 9.95
CA GLU A 252 17.41 -11.77 11.30
C GLU A 252 17.01 -10.45 11.99
N ILE A 253 17.17 -9.31 11.32
CA ILE A 253 16.85 -7.99 11.89
C ILE A 253 15.34 -7.88 12.18
N ALA A 254 14.49 -8.37 11.27
CA ALA A 254 13.05 -8.43 11.49
C ALA A 254 12.70 -9.33 12.68
N THR A 255 13.30 -10.53 12.77
CA THR A 255 13.08 -11.47 13.89
C THR A 255 13.52 -10.89 15.23
N GLN A 256 14.67 -10.20 15.28
CA GLN A 256 15.13 -9.49 16.48
C GLN A 256 14.17 -8.37 16.87
N SER A 257 13.65 -7.61 15.89
CA SER A 257 12.65 -6.56 16.13
C SER A 257 11.36 -7.10 16.75
N LEU A 258 10.91 -8.29 16.32
CA LEU A 258 9.75 -8.98 16.90
C LEU A 258 9.98 -9.39 18.37
N GLN A 259 11.19 -9.82 18.74
CA GLN A 259 11.51 -10.21 20.12
C GLN A 259 11.40 -9.04 21.12
N TYR A 260 11.60 -7.80 20.66
CA TYR A 260 11.46 -6.58 21.46
C TYR A 260 10.07 -5.93 21.33
N SER A 261 9.09 -6.61 20.73
CA SER A 261 7.73 -6.10 20.51
C SER A 261 7.66 -4.75 19.79
N ASN A 262 8.63 -4.48 18.91
CA ASN A 262 8.61 -3.28 18.09
C ASN A 262 7.63 -3.47 16.92
N ASN A 263 6.66 -2.56 16.79
CA ASN A 263 5.69 -2.52 15.69
C ASN A 263 6.34 -2.09 14.36
N LYS A 264 7.32 -2.84 13.87
CA LYS A 264 8.13 -2.52 12.69
C LYS A 264 7.94 -3.58 11.62
N TYR A 265 7.55 -3.14 10.42
CA TYR A 265 7.54 -3.96 9.22
C TYR A 265 8.72 -3.53 8.33
N PHE A 266 9.49 -4.48 7.81
CA PHE A 266 10.72 -4.18 7.07
C PHE A 266 10.52 -4.36 5.56
N VAL A 267 11.01 -3.39 4.79
CA VAL A 267 10.98 -3.41 3.32
C VAL A 267 12.41 -3.39 2.80
N LEU A 268 12.85 -4.52 2.26
CA LEU A 268 14.19 -4.67 1.66
C LEU A 268 14.15 -4.38 0.16
N LEU A 269 14.86 -3.34 -0.27
CA LEU A 269 15.22 -3.12 -1.67
C LEU A 269 16.60 -3.74 -1.95
N ILE A 270 16.68 -4.65 -2.91
CA ILE A 270 17.95 -5.16 -3.44
C ILE A 270 18.17 -4.58 -4.84
N ILE A 271 19.34 -3.99 -5.09
CA ILE A 271 19.74 -3.43 -6.39
C ILE A 271 20.93 -4.23 -6.91
N THR A 272 20.81 -4.82 -8.11
CA THR A 272 21.87 -5.55 -8.82
C THR A 272 21.80 -5.26 -10.32
N ASP A 273 22.91 -5.45 -11.03
CA ASP A 273 23.01 -5.48 -12.49
C ASP A 273 23.20 -6.91 -13.05
N GLY A 274 23.38 -7.90 -12.17
CA GLY A 274 23.78 -9.27 -12.51
C GLY A 274 22.68 -10.32 -12.41
N VAL A 275 22.98 -11.53 -12.89
CA VAL A 275 22.15 -12.72 -12.70
C VAL A 275 22.58 -13.43 -11.42
N LEU A 276 21.57 -13.81 -10.62
CA LEU A 276 21.75 -14.46 -9.34
C LEU A 276 22.38 -15.86 -9.47
N THR A 277 23.40 -16.15 -8.65
CA THR A 277 24.11 -17.45 -8.67
C THR A 277 23.51 -18.45 -7.66
N ASP A 278 22.96 -17.99 -6.55
CA ASP A 278 22.42 -18.80 -5.44
C ASP A 278 20.89 -18.95 -5.48
N ILE A 279 20.34 -19.22 -6.67
CA ILE A 279 18.87 -19.24 -6.92
C ILE A 279 18.12 -20.17 -5.94
N GLN A 280 18.69 -21.33 -5.57
CA GLN A 280 18.03 -22.24 -4.65
C GLN A 280 18.09 -21.76 -3.20
N GLU A 281 19.26 -21.36 -2.70
CA GLU A 281 19.40 -20.81 -1.35
C GLU A 281 18.53 -19.55 -1.17
N THR A 282 18.49 -18.68 -2.18
CA THR A 282 17.63 -17.49 -2.18
C THR A 282 16.14 -17.84 -2.06
N LYS A 283 15.65 -18.88 -2.74
CA LYS A 283 14.27 -19.38 -2.54
C LYS A 283 14.06 -19.86 -1.11
N ASP A 284 14.99 -20.65 -0.57
CA ASP A 284 14.92 -21.21 0.77
C ASP A 284 15.03 -20.12 1.87
N CYS A 285 15.63 -18.97 1.55
CA CYS A 285 15.63 -17.76 2.38
C CYS A 285 14.30 -17.01 2.29
N ILE A 286 13.74 -16.81 1.09
CA ILE A 286 12.46 -16.12 0.89
C ILE A 286 11.29 -16.89 1.53
N VAL A 287 11.29 -18.22 1.48
CA VAL A 287 10.24 -19.06 2.09
C VAL A 287 10.31 -19.07 3.62
N ARG A 288 11.45 -18.69 4.21
CA ARG A 288 11.73 -18.70 5.65
C ARG A 288 11.65 -17.32 6.31
N ALA A 289 11.74 -16.24 5.53
CA ALA A 289 11.65 -14.85 5.97
C ALA A 289 10.19 -14.43 6.23
#